data_AF-A0A6A5H9S8-F1
#
_entry.id   AF-A0A6A5H9S8-F1
#
_cell.length_a   1.000
_cell.length_b   1.000
_cell.length_c   1.000
_cell.angle_alpha   90.00
_cell.angle_beta   90.00
_cell.angle_gamma   90.00
#
_symmetry.space_group_name_H-M   'P 1'
#
loop_
_entity.id
_entity.type
_entity.pdbx_description
1 polymer ?
#
loop_
_entity_poly.entity_id
_entity_poly.type
_entity_poly.pdbx_seq_one_letter_code
_entity_poly.pdbx_strand_id
1 'polypeptide(L)'
;MLYFPFLKLPFLAIQNIVHNLSCTEIIELSLCSRRSKRLMQSIRHPEPTHIEIIIDQYRMYVALRNGIKKCSFWSIETDEERPLKYNRVDTIENDRVRVLKLTEPNFMIDGTHDPETVIKALVDHLKDVFKVPLEVNFKPYKMENFFRFLPVFPVCKRFYFHATEGVSEEELKYVKDNVVVEQWAYYYTADN
;
A
#
# COMPACT_ATOMS: atom_id res chain seq x y z
N MET A 1 -12.91 -20.54 27.41
CA MET A 1 -12.24 -20.05 26.19
C MET A 1 -10.90 -20.76 26.11
N LEU A 2 -10.69 -21.65 25.15
CA LEU A 2 -9.41 -22.35 24.99
C LEU A 2 -8.39 -21.38 24.40
N TYR A 3 -7.27 -21.20 25.10
CA TYR A 3 -6.15 -20.38 24.63
C TYR A 3 -5.34 -21.16 23.60
N PHE A 4 -5.33 -20.70 22.35
CA PHE A 4 -4.48 -21.26 21.29
C PHE A 4 -3.21 -20.40 21.13
N PRO A 5 -2.04 -20.87 21.61
CA PRO A 5 -0.81 -20.07 21.57
C PRO A 5 -0.17 -20.12 20.18
N PHE A 6 -0.78 -19.48 19.18
CA PHE A 6 -0.31 -19.49 17.79
C PHE A 6 1.21 -19.23 17.65
N LEU A 7 1.73 -18.20 18.34
CA LEU A 7 3.16 -17.82 18.28
C LEU A 7 4.11 -18.77 19.04
N LYS A 8 3.59 -19.81 19.72
CA LYS A 8 4.39 -20.86 20.39
C LYS A 8 4.42 -22.17 19.61
N LEU A 9 3.68 -22.26 18.50
CA LEU A 9 3.72 -23.45 17.65
C LEU A 9 5.10 -23.61 16.99
N PRO A 10 5.48 -24.85 16.63
CA PRO A 10 6.64 -25.08 15.78
C PRO A 10 6.51 -24.33 14.46
N PHE A 11 7.63 -23.84 13.92
CA PHE A 11 7.65 -23.02 12.71
C PHE A 11 6.90 -23.64 11.53
N LEU A 12 7.08 -24.94 11.28
CA LEU A 12 6.38 -25.64 10.19
C LEU A 12 4.86 -25.66 10.36
N ALA A 13 4.36 -25.77 11.60
CA ALA A 13 2.93 -25.73 11.87
C ALA A 13 2.39 -24.31 11.62
N ILE A 14 3.11 -23.28 12.04
CA ILE A 14 2.76 -21.88 11.75
C ILE A 14 2.73 -21.65 10.23
N GLN A 15 3.77 -22.08 9.52
CA GLN A 15 3.88 -21.89 8.08
C GLN A 15 2.70 -22.53 7.35
N ASN A 16 2.32 -23.76 7.71
CA ASN A 16 1.16 -24.43 7.14
C ASN A 16 -0.15 -23.68 7.43
N ILE A 17 -0.32 -23.11 8.63
CA ILE A 17 -1.49 -22.28 8.95
C ILE A 17 -1.50 -21.03 8.07
N VAL A 18 -0.37 -20.31 8.01
CA VAL A 18 -0.24 -19.05 7.25
C VAL A 18 -0.51 -19.26 5.76
N HIS A 19 -0.11 -20.39 5.19
CA HIS A 19 -0.40 -20.74 3.79
C HIS A 19 -1.89 -20.99 3.49
N ASN A 20 -2.72 -21.14 4.52
CA ASN A 20 -4.17 -21.28 4.39
C ASN A 20 -4.92 -19.99 4.79
N LEU A 21 -4.21 -18.93 5.16
CA LEU A 21 -4.79 -17.63 5.44
C LEU A 21 -4.88 -16.79 4.17
N SER A 22 -5.91 -15.96 4.10
CA SER A 22 -6.00 -14.89 3.12
C SER A 22 -4.91 -13.83 3.34
N CYS A 23 -4.58 -13.08 2.29
CA CYS A 23 -3.66 -11.95 2.41
C CYS A 23 -4.12 -10.92 3.46
N THR A 24 -5.43 -10.71 3.60
CA THR A 24 -6.01 -9.84 4.62
C THR A 24 -5.69 -10.34 6.03
N GLU A 25 -5.93 -11.62 6.31
CA GLU A 25 -5.62 -12.22 7.61
C GLU A 25 -4.12 -12.17 7.92
N ILE A 26 -3.26 -12.37 6.91
CA ILE A 26 -1.80 -12.23 7.05
C ILE A 26 -1.42 -10.78 7.42
N ILE A 27 -2.03 -9.78 6.77
CA ILE A 27 -1.81 -8.37 7.11
C ILE A 27 -2.26 -8.10 8.54
N GLU A 28 -3.47 -8.50 8.92
CA GLU A 28 -3.98 -8.26 10.28
C GLU A 28 -3.11 -8.94 11.36
N LEU A 29 -2.64 -10.17 11.12
CA LEU A 29 -1.70 -10.84 12.01
C LEU A 29 -0.36 -10.11 12.10
N SER A 30 0.17 -9.62 10.98
CA SER A 30 1.43 -8.88 10.95
C SER A 30 1.35 -7.55 11.71
N LEU A 31 0.16 -6.93 11.80
CA LEU A 31 -0.08 -5.69 12.54
C LEU A 31 -0.24 -5.88 14.06
N CYS A 32 -0.48 -7.10 14.54
CA CYS A 32 -0.71 -7.35 15.97
C CYS A 32 0.50 -7.08 16.86
N SER A 33 1.73 -7.30 16.39
CA SER A 33 2.95 -7.11 17.18
C SER A 33 4.21 -7.15 16.31
N ARG A 34 5.32 -6.61 16.81
CA ARG A 34 6.65 -6.75 16.17
C ARG A 34 7.05 -8.22 15.97
N ARG A 35 6.66 -9.11 16.90
CA ARG A 35 6.95 -10.55 16.82
C ARG A 35 6.15 -11.22 15.70
N SER A 36 4.87 -10.90 15.58
CA SER A 36 4.02 -11.44 14.50
C SER A 36 4.42 -10.87 13.14
N LYS A 37 4.77 -9.58 13.04
CA LYS A 37 5.37 -9.01 11.81
C LYS A 37 6.60 -9.82 11.36
N ARG A 38 7.59 -10.01 12.25
CA ARG A 38 8.81 -10.78 11.96
C ARG A 38 8.53 -12.22 11.51
N LEU A 39 7.50 -12.84 12.09
CA LEU A 39 7.07 -14.18 11.70
C LEU A 39 6.44 -14.20 10.31
N MET A 40 5.58 -13.23 9.98
CA MET A 40 5.00 -13.13 8.64
C MET A 40 6.08 -12.80 7.60
N GLN A 41 7.09 -12.00 7.94
CA GLN A 41 8.23 -11.71 7.05
C GLN A 41 9.10 -12.93 6.73
N SER A 42 9.20 -13.91 7.64
CA SER A 42 10.03 -15.11 7.45
C SER A 42 9.34 -16.20 6.64
N ILE A 43 8.03 -16.11 6.46
CA ILE A 43 7.23 -17.04 5.66
C ILE A 43 7.09 -16.48 4.24
N ARG A 44 7.29 -17.32 3.23
CA ARG A 44 7.04 -16.95 1.84
C ARG A 44 5.55 -17.00 1.55
N HIS A 45 5.01 -15.92 0.98
CA HIS A 45 3.62 -15.79 0.58
C HIS A 45 3.51 -15.91 -0.94
N PRO A 46 3.06 -17.06 -1.50
CA PRO A 46 3.10 -17.28 -2.94
C PRO A 46 1.95 -16.63 -3.72
N GLU A 47 0.86 -16.25 -3.06
CA GLU A 47 -0.33 -15.70 -3.73
C GLU A 47 -0.12 -14.29 -4.31
N PRO A 48 0.34 -13.27 -3.56
CA PRO A 48 0.48 -11.93 -4.10
C PRO A 48 1.67 -11.81 -5.06
N THR A 49 1.49 -10.99 -6.08
CA THR A 49 2.43 -10.78 -7.19
C THR A 49 3.06 -9.39 -7.19
N HIS A 50 2.31 -8.38 -6.73
CA HIS A 50 2.75 -6.99 -6.66
C HIS A 50 1.86 -6.20 -5.69
N ILE A 51 2.36 -5.04 -5.28
CA ILE A 51 1.57 -3.98 -4.63
C ILE A 51 1.28 -2.93 -5.69
N GLU A 52 0.00 -2.66 -5.92
CA GLU A 52 -0.48 -1.59 -6.80
C GLU A 52 -0.73 -0.33 -5.98
N ILE A 53 -0.19 0.79 -6.43
CA ILE A 53 -0.43 2.12 -5.86
C ILE A 53 -1.13 2.95 -6.92
N ILE A 54 -2.29 3.51 -6.60
CA ILE A 54 -2.94 4.53 -7.44
C ILE A 54 -3.08 5.80 -6.64
N ILE A 55 -2.61 6.90 -7.22
CA ILE A 55 -2.72 8.24 -6.65
C ILE A 55 -3.18 9.18 -7.76
N ASP A 56 -4.39 9.71 -7.59
CA ASP A 56 -4.94 10.81 -8.38
C ASP A 56 -5.74 11.75 -7.46
N GLN A 57 -6.21 12.89 -8.01
CA GLN A 57 -6.92 13.92 -7.24
C GLN A 57 -8.23 13.43 -6.59
N TYR A 58 -8.84 12.35 -7.09
CA TYR A 58 -10.14 11.86 -6.64
C TYR A 58 -10.03 10.59 -5.83
N ARG A 59 -8.97 9.80 -6.05
CA ARG A 59 -8.83 8.45 -5.53
C ARG A 59 -7.36 8.17 -5.22
N MET A 60 -7.12 7.79 -3.98
CA MET A 60 -5.86 7.23 -3.54
C MET A 60 -6.11 5.85 -2.97
N TYR A 61 -5.36 4.85 -3.40
CA TYR A 61 -5.44 3.52 -2.83
C TYR A 61 -4.13 2.73 -2.97
N VAL A 62 -3.98 1.76 -2.06
CA VAL A 62 -2.95 0.73 -2.12
C VAL A 62 -3.63 -0.62 -2.16
N ALA A 63 -3.23 -1.49 -3.08
CA ALA A 63 -3.79 -2.82 -3.22
C ALA A 63 -2.71 -3.88 -3.30
N LEU A 64 -2.90 -5.00 -2.60
CA LEU A 64 -2.12 -6.19 -2.81
C LEU A 64 -2.81 -7.04 -3.88
N ARG A 65 -2.10 -7.42 -4.94
CA ARG A 65 -2.66 -8.02 -6.15
C ARG A 65 -2.07 -9.39 -6.46
N ASN A 66 -2.91 -10.30 -6.96
CA ASN A 66 -2.49 -11.53 -7.64
C ASN A 66 -3.00 -11.48 -9.09
N GLY A 67 -2.16 -10.99 -10.00
CA GLY A 67 -2.61 -10.61 -11.35
C GLY A 67 -3.76 -9.60 -11.28
N ILE A 68 -4.93 -9.96 -11.82
CA ILE A 68 -6.13 -9.10 -11.78
C ILE A 68 -6.89 -9.16 -10.44
N LYS A 69 -6.65 -10.20 -9.62
CA LYS A 69 -7.36 -10.41 -8.34
C LYS A 69 -6.88 -9.40 -7.29
N LYS A 70 -7.83 -8.77 -6.58
CA LYS A 70 -7.57 -7.97 -5.39
C LYS A 70 -7.49 -8.90 -4.17
N CYS A 71 -6.30 -9.03 -3.58
CA CYS A 71 -6.09 -9.82 -2.37
C CYS A 71 -6.30 -8.98 -1.10
N SER A 72 -5.98 -7.69 -1.17
CA SER A 72 -6.25 -6.68 -0.14
C SER A 72 -6.37 -5.31 -0.81
N PHE A 73 -7.29 -4.46 -0.38
CA PHE A 73 -7.54 -3.15 -0.99
C PHE A 73 -7.76 -2.09 0.10
N TRP A 74 -6.96 -1.04 0.08
CA TRP A 74 -6.95 0.01 1.09
C TRP A 74 -7.19 1.36 0.42
N SER A 75 -8.40 1.89 0.51
CA SER A 75 -8.69 3.26 0.06
C SER A 75 -8.19 4.26 1.10
N ILE A 76 -7.58 5.34 0.64
CA ILE A 76 -7.15 6.45 1.48
C ILE A 76 -8.20 7.53 1.35
N GLU A 77 -8.89 7.82 2.45
CA GLU A 77 -9.87 8.89 2.51
C GLU A 77 -9.16 10.21 2.81
N THR A 78 -9.37 11.19 1.95
CA THR A 78 -8.78 12.53 2.07
C THR A 78 -9.82 13.61 2.31
N ASP A 79 -11.11 13.28 2.22
CA ASP A 79 -12.23 14.21 2.39
C ASP A 79 -12.59 14.37 3.89
N GLU A 80 -12.31 15.54 4.46
CA GLU A 80 -12.63 15.88 5.85
C GLU A 80 -14.14 15.96 6.11
N GLU A 81 -14.94 16.25 5.08
CA GLU A 81 -16.38 16.46 5.22
C GLU A 81 -17.16 15.14 5.29
N ARG A 82 -16.53 14.01 4.99
CA ARG A 82 -17.16 12.70 5.10
C ARG A 82 -17.20 12.23 6.55
N PRO A 83 -18.40 12.07 7.16
CA PRO A 83 -18.54 11.63 8.54
C PRO A 83 -18.33 10.12 8.64
N LEU A 84 -17.08 9.67 8.52
CA LEU A 84 -16.71 8.27 8.59
C LEU A 84 -16.36 7.88 10.02
N LYS A 85 -17.07 6.87 10.54
CA LYS A 85 -16.81 6.30 11.86
C LYS A 85 -15.77 5.19 11.73
N TYR A 86 -14.50 5.56 11.76
CA TYR A 86 -13.40 4.60 11.88
C TYR A 86 -13.58 3.75 13.14
N ASN A 87 -13.54 2.44 13.00
CA ASN A 87 -13.84 1.49 14.07
C ASN A 87 -12.58 0.86 14.69
N ARG A 88 -11.40 1.14 14.13
CA ARG A 88 -10.10 0.64 14.59
C ARG A 88 -9.01 1.72 14.49
N VAL A 89 -8.01 1.62 15.35
CA VAL A 89 -6.75 2.37 15.24
C VAL A 89 -5.63 1.36 15.20
N ASP A 90 -4.84 1.35 14.12
CA ASP A 90 -3.67 0.50 13.96
C ASP A 90 -2.39 1.28 14.14
N THR A 91 -1.30 0.56 14.41
CA THR A 91 0.06 1.10 14.31
C THR A 91 0.75 0.41 13.14
N ILE A 92 0.98 1.14 12.05
CA ILE A 92 1.65 0.65 10.83
C ILE A 92 2.98 1.40 10.71
N GLU A 93 4.12 0.70 10.69
CA GLU A 93 5.47 1.31 10.67
C GLU A 93 5.71 2.43 11.70
N ASN A 94 5.06 2.34 12.87
CA ASN A 94 5.03 3.32 13.97
C ASN A 94 4.04 4.49 13.81
N ASP A 95 3.35 4.59 12.68
CA ASP A 95 2.29 5.57 12.46
C ASP A 95 0.95 5.06 12.96
N ARG A 96 0.25 5.89 13.74
CA ARG A 96 -1.09 5.58 14.23
C ARG A 96 -2.11 5.98 13.18
N VAL A 97 -2.76 4.98 12.58
CA VAL A 97 -3.71 5.19 11.49
C VAL A 97 -5.11 4.78 11.91
N ARG A 98 -6.11 5.60 11.58
CA ARG A 98 -7.53 5.25 11.79
C ARG A 98 -8.00 4.41 10.62
N VAL A 99 -8.57 3.24 10.92
CA VAL A 99 -8.97 2.25 9.92
C VAL A 99 -10.44 1.92 10.07
N LEU A 100 -11.13 1.84 8.93
CA LEU A 100 -12.47 1.28 8.81
C LEU A 100 -12.34 -0.03 8.03
N LYS A 101 -12.56 -1.16 8.72
CA LYS A 101 -12.70 -2.46 8.05
C LYS A 101 -14.09 -2.52 7.40
N LEU A 102 -14.12 -2.64 6.06
CA LEU A 102 -15.34 -2.86 5.29
C LEU A 102 -15.52 -4.38 5.08
N THR A 103 -16.21 -4.79 4.01
CA THR A 103 -16.24 -6.18 3.59
C THR A 103 -14.89 -6.56 2.98
N GLU A 104 -14.30 -7.67 3.45
CA GLU A 104 -13.07 -8.21 2.87
C GLU A 104 -13.18 -8.34 1.34
N PRO A 105 -12.15 -7.95 0.59
CA PRO A 105 -10.80 -7.59 1.02
C PRO A 105 -10.58 -6.07 1.24
N ASN A 106 -11.65 -5.29 1.49
CA ASN A 106 -11.61 -3.83 1.45
C ASN A 106 -11.47 -3.18 2.83
N PHE A 107 -10.61 -2.19 2.88
CA PHE A 107 -10.29 -1.34 4.02
C PHE A 107 -10.29 0.11 3.57
N MET A 108 -10.53 0.99 4.53
CA MET A 108 -10.33 2.42 4.35
C MET A 108 -9.47 2.97 5.47
N ILE A 109 -8.48 3.78 5.13
CA ILE A 109 -7.62 4.47 6.08
C ILE A 109 -7.88 5.96 5.97
N ASP A 110 -7.90 6.62 7.12
CA ASP A 110 -7.88 8.06 7.21
C ASP A 110 -6.52 8.64 6.76
N GLY A 111 -6.53 9.39 5.66
CA GLY A 111 -5.40 10.16 5.16
C GLY A 111 -5.74 11.63 4.97
N THR A 112 -6.73 12.16 5.71
CA THR A 112 -7.23 13.54 5.58
C THR A 112 -6.14 14.60 5.70
N HIS A 113 -5.19 14.43 6.61
CA HIS A 113 -4.17 15.45 6.91
C HIS A 113 -2.82 15.17 6.25
N ASP A 114 -2.44 13.90 6.12
CA ASP A 114 -1.11 13.47 5.65
C ASP A 114 -1.21 12.12 4.90
N PRO A 115 -1.81 12.13 3.70
CA PRO A 115 -2.03 10.90 2.94
C PRO A 115 -0.72 10.23 2.51
N GLU A 116 0.33 11.00 2.21
CA GLU A 116 1.64 10.48 1.82
C GLU A 116 2.28 9.63 2.91
N THR A 117 2.25 10.08 4.17
CA THR A 117 2.80 9.31 5.30
C THR A 117 2.01 8.03 5.51
N VAL A 118 0.68 8.09 5.45
CA VAL A 118 -0.19 6.91 5.62
C VAL A 118 0.01 5.88 4.51
N ILE A 119 0.07 6.33 3.25
CA ILE A 119 0.35 5.44 2.11
C ILE A 119 1.74 4.84 2.26
N LYS A 120 2.74 5.64 2.62
CA LYS A 120 4.12 5.17 2.81
C LYS A 120 4.20 4.09 3.88
N ALA A 121 3.61 4.32 5.05
CA ALA A 121 3.59 3.34 6.14
C ALA A 121 2.95 2.02 5.68
N LEU A 122 1.81 2.09 4.98
CA LEU A 122 1.15 0.91 4.44
C LEU A 122 2.01 0.19 3.39
N VAL A 123 2.59 0.93 2.44
CA VAL A 123 3.43 0.37 1.38
C VAL A 123 4.68 -0.30 1.97
N ASP A 124 5.36 0.35 2.91
CA ASP A 124 6.54 -0.19 3.58
C ASP A 124 6.20 -1.48 4.34
N HIS A 125 5.10 -1.48 5.10
CA HIS A 125 4.64 -2.67 5.81
C HIS A 125 4.33 -3.84 4.86
N LEU A 126 3.63 -3.58 3.75
CA LEU A 126 3.30 -4.60 2.76
C LEU A 126 4.54 -5.11 2.03
N LYS A 127 5.48 -4.24 1.66
CA LYS A 127 6.76 -4.63 1.03
C LYS A 127 7.57 -5.52 1.96
N ASP A 128 7.64 -5.16 3.23
CA ASP A 128 8.32 -5.92 4.26
C ASP A 128 7.76 -7.34 4.41
N VAL A 129 6.44 -7.46 4.50
CA VAL A 129 5.75 -8.74 4.74
C VAL A 129 5.75 -9.62 3.49
N PHE A 130 5.37 -9.06 2.33
CA PHE A 130 5.11 -9.86 1.12
C PHE A 130 6.29 -9.94 0.17
N LYS A 131 7.24 -8.98 0.22
CA LYS A 131 8.46 -8.96 -0.60
C LYS A 131 8.15 -9.03 -2.10
N VAL A 132 7.11 -8.32 -2.52
CA VAL A 132 6.66 -8.20 -3.91
C VAL A 132 6.97 -6.81 -4.47
N PRO A 133 7.15 -6.65 -5.79
CA PRO A 133 7.43 -5.36 -6.42
C PRO A 133 6.25 -4.38 -6.33
N LEU A 134 6.55 -3.09 -6.54
CA LEU A 134 5.54 -2.04 -6.70
C LEU A 134 5.18 -1.84 -8.18
N GLU A 135 3.90 -1.62 -8.45
CA GLU A 135 3.39 -1.07 -9.71
C GLU A 135 2.60 0.21 -9.39
N VAL A 136 2.93 1.32 -10.03
CA VAL A 136 2.45 2.65 -9.63
C VAL A 136 1.71 3.30 -10.79
N ASN A 137 0.50 3.78 -10.53
CA ASN A 137 -0.28 4.62 -11.41
C ASN A 137 -0.46 6.00 -10.77
N PHE A 138 0.30 6.97 -11.26
CA PHE A 138 0.39 8.31 -10.71
C PHE A 138 -0.18 9.33 -11.69
N LYS A 139 -1.26 9.99 -11.28
CA LYS A 139 -1.98 10.97 -12.10
C LYS A 139 -2.11 12.29 -11.34
N PRO A 140 -1.05 13.11 -11.30
CA PRO A 140 -1.00 14.31 -10.45
C PRO A 140 -1.85 15.48 -10.97
N TYR A 141 -2.77 15.25 -11.91
CA TYR A 141 -3.59 16.32 -12.49
C TYR A 141 -4.35 17.08 -11.40
N LYS A 142 -4.14 18.41 -11.34
CA LYS A 142 -4.71 19.33 -10.33
C LYS A 142 -4.32 19.04 -8.87
N MET A 143 -3.31 18.21 -8.65
CA MET A 143 -2.79 17.98 -7.31
C MET A 143 -1.74 19.03 -6.95
N GLU A 144 -1.99 19.80 -5.90
CA GLU A 144 -0.99 20.70 -5.34
C GLU A 144 0.17 19.89 -4.72
N ASN A 145 1.40 20.30 -5.02
CA ASN A 145 2.63 19.73 -4.47
C ASN A 145 2.68 18.18 -4.50
N PHE A 146 2.36 17.58 -5.65
CA PHE A 146 2.33 16.13 -5.81
C PHE A 146 3.68 15.44 -5.53
N PHE A 147 4.79 16.19 -5.48
CA PHE A 147 6.12 15.69 -5.16
C PHE A 147 6.20 15.00 -3.80
N ARG A 148 5.32 15.36 -2.86
CA ARG A 148 5.21 14.70 -1.53
C ARG A 148 4.97 13.19 -1.61
N PHE A 149 4.43 12.70 -2.72
CA PHE A 149 4.17 11.26 -2.93
C PHE A 149 5.37 10.49 -3.49
N LEU A 150 6.37 11.14 -4.10
CA LEU A 150 7.51 10.42 -4.69
C LEU A 150 8.29 9.54 -3.67
N PRO A 151 8.50 9.97 -2.41
CA PRO A 151 9.12 9.13 -1.38
C PRO A 151 8.34 7.86 -1.00
N VAL A 152 7.07 7.73 -1.40
CA VAL A 152 6.25 6.53 -1.18
C VAL A 152 6.73 5.38 -2.10
N PHE A 153 7.15 5.70 -3.32
CA PHE A 153 7.53 4.74 -4.35
C PHE A 153 8.84 5.11 -5.06
N PRO A 154 9.95 5.32 -4.33
CA PRO A 154 11.22 5.74 -4.93
C PRO A 154 11.79 4.70 -5.90
N VAL A 155 11.40 3.43 -5.74
CA VAL A 155 11.71 2.33 -6.65
C VAL A 155 10.44 1.56 -6.95
N CYS A 156 10.13 1.37 -8.23
CA CYS A 156 9.01 0.54 -8.66
C CYS A 156 9.35 -0.28 -9.90
N LYS A 157 8.63 -1.37 -10.11
CA LYS A 157 8.81 -2.22 -11.30
C LYS A 157 8.20 -1.57 -12.53
N ARG A 158 7.02 -0.99 -12.38
CA ARG A 158 6.28 -0.30 -13.45
C ARG A 158 5.76 1.03 -12.96
N PHE A 159 5.92 2.05 -13.81
CA PHE A 159 5.51 3.41 -13.51
C PHE A 159 4.64 3.97 -14.63
N TYR A 160 3.38 4.27 -14.32
CA TYR A 160 2.47 4.96 -15.23
C TYR A 160 2.27 6.36 -14.71
N PHE A 161 2.77 7.34 -15.44
CA PHE A 161 2.63 8.75 -15.15
C PHE A 161 1.69 9.39 -16.16
N HIS A 162 0.60 10.00 -15.69
CA HIS A 162 -0.39 10.63 -16.57
C HIS A 162 -0.69 12.05 -16.11
N ALA A 163 -0.17 13.03 -16.85
CA ALA A 163 -0.31 14.45 -16.57
C ALA A 163 -0.51 15.26 -17.86
N THR A 164 -1.74 15.26 -18.39
CA THR A 164 -2.09 15.95 -19.64
C THR A 164 -2.14 17.47 -19.51
N GLU A 165 -2.14 18.01 -18.30
CA GLU A 165 -2.24 19.42 -17.99
C GLU A 165 -1.59 19.65 -16.61
N GLY A 166 -0.98 20.82 -16.41
CA GLY A 166 -0.53 21.26 -15.08
C GLY A 166 0.75 20.60 -14.55
N VAL A 167 1.57 20.01 -15.42
CA VAL A 167 2.93 19.56 -15.08
C VAL A 167 3.92 20.15 -16.10
N SER A 168 4.92 20.89 -15.62
CA SER A 168 5.97 21.45 -16.48
C SER A 168 7.03 20.41 -16.87
N GLU A 169 7.88 20.75 -17.85
CA GLU A 169 9.02 19.89 -18.22
C GLU A 169 10.01 19.69 -17.06
N GLU A 170 10.25 20.73 -16.25
CA GLU A 170 11.11 20.65 -15.07
C GLU A 170 10.51 19.72 -14.00
N GLU A 171 9.19 19.81 -13.78
CA GLU A 171 8.48 18.95 -12.84
C GLU A 171 8.50 17.48 -13.30
N LEU A 172 8.29 17.22 -14.59
CA LEU A 172 8.43 15.90 -15.18
C LEU A 172 9.85 15.35 -15.03
N LYS A 173 10.86 16.19 -15.27
CA LYS A 173 12.27 15.83 -15.09
C LYS A 173 12.54 15.48 -13.62
N TYR A 174 12.03 16.26 -12.68
CA TYR A 174 12.16 15.97 -11.26
C TYR A 174 11.55 14.60 -10.90
N VAL A 175 10.39 14.24 -11.46
CA VAL A 175 9.80 12.90 -11.27
C VAL A 175 10.72 11.80 -11.79
N LYS A 176 11.26 11.97 -13.01
CA LYS A 176 12.19 11.00 -13.62
C LYS A 176 13.48 10.83 -12.83
N ASP A 177 13.98 11.92 -12.25
CA ASP A 177 15.22 11.91 -11.45
C ASP A 177 15.03 11.27 -10.06
N ASN A 178 13.79 11.23 -9.54
CA ASN A 178 13.48 10.75 -8.18
C ASN A 178 12.78 9.37 -8.14
N VAL A 179 12.38 8.81 -9.27
CA VAL A 179 11.73 7.49 -9.33
C VAL A 179 12.54 6.53 -10.20
N VAL A 180 13.12 5.51 -9.58
CA VAL A 180 13.83 4.44 -10.28
C VAL A 180 12.83 3.39 -10.76
N VAL A 181 12.81 3.13 -12.06
CA VAL A 181 11.89 2.17 -12.68
C VAL A 181 12.66 0.95 -13.20
N GLU A 182 12.37 -0.22 -12.65
CA GLU A 182 13.16 -1.44 -12.90
C GLU A 182 12.80 -2.14 -14.23
N GLN A 183 11.57 -2.00 -14.72
CA GLN A 183 11.13 -2.69 -15.94
C GLN A 183 10.77 -1.71 -17.06
N TRP A 184 9.76 -0.88 -16.88
CA TRP A 184 9.34 0.10 -17.88
C TRP A 184 8.46 1.19 -17.29
N ALA A 185 8.51 2.37 -17.90
CA ALA A 185 7.72 3.52 -17.53
C ALA A 185 6.94 4.05 -18.73
N TYR A 186 5.73 4.56 -18.50
CA TYR A 186 4.93 5.27 -19.47
C TYR A 186 4.65 6.68 -18.95
N TYR A 187 5.04 7.70 -19.71
CA TYR A 187 4.79 9.10 -19.39
C TYR A 187 3.85 9.65 -20.45
N TYR A 188 2.64 10.01 -20.05
CA TYR A 188 1.65 10.66 -20.89
C TYR A 188 1.49 12.10 -20.45
N THR A 189 1.89 13.03 -21.30
CA THR A 189 1.96 14.47 -21.01
C THR A 189 1.36 15.27 -22.16
N ALA A 190 1.04 16.55 -21.96
CA ALA A 190 0.46 17.39 -23.01
C ALA A 190 1.24 17.34 -24.34
N ASP A 191 2.57 17.18 -24.25
CA ASP A 191 3.49 17.21 -25.39
C ASP A 191 3.79 15.84 -26.02
N ASN A 192 3.21 14.74 -25.51
CA ASN A 192 3.38 13.36 -26.05
C ASN A 192 2.17 12.46 -25.79
#